data_AF-A0A940ZFP7-F1
#
_entry.id   AF-A0A940ZFP7-F1
#
_cell.length_a   1.000
_cell.length_b   1.000
_cell.length_c   1.000
_cell.angle_alpha   90.00
_cell.angle_beta   90.00
_cell.angle_gamma   90.00
#
_symmetry.space_group_name_H-M   'P 1'
#
loop_
_entity.id
_entity.type
_entity.pdbx_description
1 polymer ?
#
loop_
_entity_poly.entity_id
_entity_poly.type
_entity_poly.pdbx_seq_one_letter_code
_entity_poly.pdbx_strand_id
1 'polypeptide(L)'
;MEGIARRITSIKGFSERTRLPRLGKIFLGKKVKRNNPNPGCSCSPQEACLKCTYPTETPYFVVPPEVAKIYGEKPTELKVKAPVNDVEVIFPQAYKYYGTSRGLKCYGDGEIAYRPNEKTFAMEQTVCPCHLAGKDCRKTGILNVIL
;
A
#
# COMPACT_ATOMS: atom_id res chain seq x y z
N MET A 1 4.20 -6.74 -41.49
CA MET A 1 3.12 -6.27 -40.60
C MET A 1 3.69 -5.16 -39.73
N GLU A 2 3.61 -3.92 -40.20
CA GLU A 2 4.05 -2.75 -39.44
C GLU A 2 3.05 -2.50 -38.31
N GLY A 3 3.51 -2.59 -37.06
CA GLY A 3 2.70 -2.33 -35.88
C GLY A 3 2.29 -0.84 -35.84
N ILE A 4 1.04 -0.58 -35.46
CA ILE A 4 0.51 0.77 -35.28
C ILE A 4 1.31 1.47 -34.18
N ALA A 5 2.27 2.31 -34.59
CA ALA A 5 3.00 3.16 -33.68
C ALA A 5 2.01 4.12 -32.99
N ARG A 6 1.93 4.06 -31.65
CA ARG A 6 1.04 4.93 -30.87
C ARG A 6 1.46 6.39 -31.07
N ARG A 7 0.63 7.16 -31.78
CA ARG A 7 0.89 8.56 -32.17
C ARG A 7 0.83 9.57 -31.01
N ILE A 8 0.27 9.19 -29.86
CA ILE A 8 0.17 10.06 -28.68
C ILE A 8 0.70 9.27 -27.48
N THR A 9 1.75 9.80 -26.84
CA THR A 9 2.48 9.15 -25.74
C THR A 9 2.41 9.92 -24.43
N SER A 10 1.90 11.16 -24.42
CA SER A 10 1.79 12.00 -23.22
C SER A 10 0.47 12.78 -23.16
N ILE A 11 0.03 13.12 -21.95
CA ILE A 11 -1.20 13.87 -21.66
C ILE A 11 -0.79 15.21 -21.03
N LYS A 12 -1.12 16.32 -21.69
CA LYS A 12 -0.88 17.69 -21.19
C LYS A 12 -1.51 17.87 -19.80
N GLY A 13 -0.81 18.50 -18.86
CA GLY A 13 -1.28 18.71 -17.49
C GLY A 13 -1.29 17.49 -16.57
N PHE A 14 -1.05 16.26 -17.07
CA PHE A 14 -0.86 15.06 -16.25
C PHE A 14 0.60 14.59 -16.26
N SER A 15 1.20 14.50 -17.44
CA SER A 15 2.61 14.14 -17.63
C SER A 15 3.58 15.21 -17.10
N GLU A 16 3.10 16.44 -16.92
CA GLU A 16 3.86 17.59 -16.42
C GLU A 16 3.84 17.72 -14.89
N ARG A 17 2.94 16.99 -14.20
CA ARG A 17 2.87 17.03 -12.73
C ARG A 17 4.01 16.22 -12.13
N THR A 18 4.96 16.90 -11.52
CA THR A 18 6.04 16.26 -10.75
C THR A 18 5.44 15.53 -9.55
N ARG A 19 5.59 14.21 -9.52
CA ARG A 19 5.27 13.40 -8.34
C ARG A 19 6.51 13.26 -7.50
N LEU A 20 6.36 13.32 -6.18
CA LEU A 20 7.46 13.02 -5.27
C LEU A 20 7.94 11.59 -5.52
N PRO A 21 9.23 11.38 -5.83
CA PRO A 21 9.76 10.05 -6.06
C PRO A 21 9.71 9.23 -4.76
N ARG A 22 9.28 7.97 -4.86
CA ARG A 22 9.37 7.02 -3.73
C ARG A 22 10.79 6.45 -3.71
N LEU A 23 11.63 6.99 -2.83
CA LEU A 23 13.04 6.59 -2.71
C LEU A 23 13.21 5.18 -2.14
N GLY A 24 12.29 4.72 -1.28
CA GLY A 24 12.37 3.37 -0.74
C GLY A 24 11.15 2.98 0.10
N LYS A 25 11.31 1.89 0.85
CA LYS A 25 10.35 1.42 1.86
C LYS A 25 11.10 1.25 3.18
N ILE A 26 10.48 1.75 4.26
CA ILE A 26 10.97 1.53 5.62
C ILE A 26 10.07 0.47 6.26
N PHE A 27 10.68 -0.55 6.84
CA PHE A 27 9.96 -1.65 7.50
C PHE A 27 10.13 -1.58 9.02
N LEU A 28 9.11 -2.02 9.75
CA LEU A 28 9.12 -2.19 11.21
C LEU A 28 9.61 -3.58 11.66
N GLY A 29 10.08 -4.39 10.72
CA GLY A 29 10.45 -5.77 10.98
C GLY A 29 11.15 -6.41 9.80
N LYS A 30 11.73 -7.59 10.05
CA LYS A 30 12.44 -8.39 9.05
C LYS A 30 11.66 -9.66 8.78
N LYS A 31 11.79 -10.18 7.56
CA LYS A 31 11.30 -11.54 7.25
C LYS A 31 12.33 -12.55 7.72
N VAL A 32 11.94 -13.46 8.59
CA VAL A 32 12.76 -14.54 9.12
C VAL A 32 12.32 -15.85 8.48
N LYS A 33 13.26 -16.76 8.22
CA LYS A 33 12.98 -18.09 7.65
C LYS A 33 12.29 -18.97 8.70
N ARG A 34 11.33 -19.79 8.27
CA ARG A 34 10.71 -20.83 9.10
C ARG A 34 11.68 -22.01 9.20
N ASN A 35 11.79 -22.59 10.39
CA ASN A 35 12.62 -23.79 10.62
C ASN A 35 12.06 -25.03 9.92
N ASN A 36 10.74 -25.13 9.77
CA ASN A 36 10.07 -26.22 9.08
C ASN A 36 9.11 -25.64 8.01
N PRO A 37 9.57 -25.46 6.75
CA PRO A 37 8.74 -24.91 5.68
C PRO A 37 7.63 -25.90 5.30
N ASN A 38 6.45 -25.39 4.90
CA ASN A 38 5.34 -26.25 4.50
C ASN A 38 5.75 -27.18 3.34
N PRO A 39 5.41 -28.49 3.40
CA PRO A 39 5.71 -29.42 2.32
C PRO A 39 5.06 -28.91 1.02
N GLY A 40 5.89 -28.59 0.03
CA GLY A 40 5.46 -27.98 -1.23
C GLY A 40 5.95 -26.55 -1.52
N CYS A 41 6.90 -25.99 -0.75
CA CYS A 41 7.65 -24.81 -1.23
C CYS A 41 8.97 -25.21 -1.89
N SER A 42 8.98 -25.25 -3.22
CA SER A 42 10.16 -25.34 -4.07
C SER A 42 10.83 -23.98 -4.33
N CYS A 43 10.39 -22.96 -3.60
CA CYS A 43 10.83 -21.59 -3.76
C CYS A 43 12.31 -21.46 -3.32
N SER A 44 13.18 -20.98 -4.23
CA SER A 44 14.57 -20.68 -3.88
C SER A 44 14.59 -19.71 -2.69
N PRO A 45 15.54 -19.86 -1.74
CA PRO A 45 15.50 -19.17 -0.46
C PRO A 45 15.92 -17.70 -0.60
N GLN A 46 15.18 -16.92 -1.38
CA GLN A 46 15.46 -15.50 -1.60
C GLN A 46 14.15 -14.72 -1.38
N GLU A 47 13.89 -14.53 -0.08
CA GLU A 47 13.30 -13.34 0.56
C GLU A 47 11.78 -13.08 0.47
N ALA A 48 11.02 -13.75 -0.39
CA ALA A 48 9.62 -13.33 -0.62
C ALA A 48 8.53 -14.35 -0.30
N CYS A 49 8.82 -15.64 -0.12
CA CYS A 49 7.74 -16.61 0.01
C CYS A 49 7.15 -16.64 1.43
N LEU A 50 5.84 -16.33 1.56
CA LEU A 50 5.08 -16.45 2.81
C LEU A 50 5.05 -17.88 3.39
N LYS A 51 5.27 -18.90 2.56
CA LYS A 51 5.31 -20.30 3.01
C LYS A 51 6.61 -20.66 3.73
N CYS A 52 7.70 -19.96 3.42
CA CYS A 52 9.03 -20.22 3.99
C CYS A 52 9.52 -19.12 4.94
N THR A 53 8.85 -17.97 4.98
CA THR A 53 9.23 -16.85 5.84
C THR A 53 8.04 -16.33 6.64
N TYR A 54 8.32 -15.69 7.77
CA TYR A 54 7.34 -14.98 8.57
C TYR A 54 7.92 -13.63 9.02
N PRO A 55 7.10 -12.59 9.19
CA PRO A 55 7.57 -11.31 9.70
C PRO A 55 7.92 -11.43 11.18
N THR A 56 9.04 -10.84 11.57
CA THR A 56 9.45 -10.66 12.96
C THR A 56 9.67 -9.18 13.21
N GLU A 57 9.09 -8.68 14.29
CA GLU A 57 9.22 -7.29 14.71
C GLU A 57 10.67 -6.99 15.12
N THR A 58 11.15 -5.80 14.79
CA THR A 58 12.45 -5.30 15.25
C THR A 58 12.25 -4.01 16.02
N PRO A 59 13.03 -3.75 17.09
CA PRO A 59 12.91 -2.51 17.88
C PRO A 59 13.44 -1.27 17.14
N TYR A 60 13.89 -1.41 15.90
CA TYR A 60 14.44 -0.37 15.05
C TYR A 60 13.82 -0.44 13.66
N PHE A 61 13.87 0.68 12.93
CA PHE A 61 13.43 0.76 11.56
C PHE A 61 14.45 0.10 10.62
N VAL A 62 13.97 -0.77 9.74
CA VAL A 62 14.75 -1.30 8.61
C VAL A 62 14.67 -0.27 7.49
N VAL A 63 15.73 0.52 7.36
CA VAL A 63 15.81 1.66 6.45
C VAL A 63 16.64 1.36 5.19
N PRO A 64 16.37 2.01 4.06
CA PRO A 64 17.21 1.90 2.87
C PRO A 64 18.57 2.60 3.08
N PRO A 65 19.59 2.30 2.25
CA PRO A 65 20.93 2.84 2.41
C PRO A 65 21.00 4.38 2.42
N GLU A 66 20.16 5.08 1.64
CA GLU A 66 20.14 6.55 1.66
C GLU A 66 19.73 7.12 3.02
N VAL A 67 18.78 6.48 3.71
CA VAL A 67 18.32 6.90 5.05
C VAL A 67 19.34 6.46 6.11
N ALA A 68 19.95 5.28 5.94
CA ALA A 68 20.97 4.77 6.85
C ALA A 68 22.21 5.68 6.93
N LYS A 69 22.56 6.38 5.85
CA LYS A 69 23.66 7.37 5.83
C LYS A 69 23.40 8.57 6.75
N ILE A 70 22.14 8.91 6.99
CA ILE A 70 21.75 10.09 7.78
C ILE A 70 21.45 9.68 9.23
N TYR A 71 20.73 8.58 9.42
CA TYR A 71 20.21 8.15 10.73
C TYR A 71 20.94 6.95 11.34
N GLY A 72 21.89 6.33 10.61
CA GLY A 72 22.55 5.08 10.98
C GLY A 72 21.79 3.83 10.53
N GLU A 73 22.37 2.65 10.73
CA GLU A 73 21.81 1.38 10.22
C GLU A 73 20.53 0.90 10.94
N LYS A 74 20.35 1.31 12.20
CA LYS A 74 19.26 0.84 13.07
C LYS A 74 18.62 1.99 13.84
N PRO A 75 18.03 2.98 13.15
CA PRO A 75 17.41 4.10 13.83
C PRO A 75 16.14 3.66 14.54
N THR A 76 15.90 4.20 15.73
CA THR A 76 14.67 4.00 16.50
C THR A 76 13.69 5.16 16.33
N GLU A 77 14.13 6.27 15.74
CA GLU A 77 13.36 7.49 15.53
C GLU A 77 13.68 8.08 14.15
N LEU A 78 12.67 8.65 13.49
CA LEU A 78 12.80 9.31 12.18
C LEU A 78 12.09 10.66 12.23
N LYS A 79 12.77 11.72 11.78
CA LYS A 79 12.14 13.04 11.64
C LYS A 79 11.38 13.07 10.34
N VAL A 80 10.09 13.39 10.43
CA VAL A 80 9.18 13.44 9.28
C VAL A 80 8.55 14.82 9.15
N LYS A 81 8.13 15.17 7.94
CA LYS A 81 7.37 16.39 7.63
C LYS A 81 6.07 16.03 6.94
N ALA A 82 5.02 16.80 7.22
CA ALA A 82 3.79 16.72 6.45
C ALA A 82 4.00 17.33 5.05
N PRO A 83 3.51 16.69 3.98
CA PRO A 83 3.64 17.23 2.62
C PRO A 83 2.80 18.50 2.40
N VAL A 84 1.70 18.63 3.12
CA VAL A 84 0.73 19.75 3.06
C VAL A 84 0.20 20.03 4.47
N ASN A 85 -0.45 21.18 4.71
CA ASN A 85 -1.06 21.54 6.00
C ASN A 85 -2.56 21.22 6.04
N ASP A 86 -2.97 20.10 5.45
CA ASP A 86 -4.37 19.66 5.39
C ASP A 86 -4.47 18.22 5.92
N VAL A 87 -5.15 18.04 7.04
CA VAL A 87 -5.26 16.75 7.74
C VAL A 87 -5.99 15.71 6.90
N GLU A 88 -6.98 16.10 6.09
CA GLU A 88 -7.74 15.17 5.25
C GLU A 88 -6.88 14.57 4.14
N VAL A 89 -5.90 15.35 3.66
CA VAL A 89 -4.92 14.93 2.66
C VAL A 89 -3.75 14.16 3.28
N ILE A 90 -3.26 14.60 4.45
CA ILE A 90 -2.14 13.95 5.16
C ILE A 90 -2.57 12.58 5.69
N PHE A 91 -3.76 12.51 6.28
CA PHE A 91 -4.26 11.31 6.96
C PHE A 91 -5.67 10.90 6.50
N PRO A 92 -5.85 10.54 5.22
CA PRO A 92 -7.12 10.04 4.73
C PRO A 92 -7.54 8.78 5.47
N GLN A 93 -8.75 8.82 6.03
CA GLN A 93 -9.39 7.70 6.69
C GLN A 93 -10.59 7.24 5.86
N ALA A 94 -10.72 5.94 5.68
CA ALA A 94 -11.89 5.36 5.03
C ALA A 94 -12.10 3.92 5.50
N TYR A 95 -13.35 3.49 5.47
CA TYR A 95 -13.69 2.08 5.45
C TYR A 95 -13.24 1.50 4.11
N LYS A 96 -12.41 0.45 4.15
CA LYS A 96 -11.92 -0.22 2.94
C LYS A 96 -12.21 -1.70 3.01
N TYR A 97 -12.75 -2.24 1.92
CA TYR A 97 -12.91 -3.67 1.71
C TYR A 97 -12.01 -4.09 0.55
N TYR A 98 -11.12 -5.05 0.80
CA TYR A 98 -10.23 -5.61 -0.19
C TYR A 98 -10.70 -7.01 -0.57
N GLY A 99 -10.81 -7.28 -1.87
CA GLY A 99 -11.16 -8.61 -2.36
C GLY A 99 -9.97 -9.56 -2.35
N THR A 100 -10.25 -10.87 -2.33
CA THR A 100 -9.22 -11.93 -2.31
C THR A 100 -8.32 -11.94 -3.55
N SER A 101 -8.84 -11.55 -4.71
CA SER A 101 -8.13 -11.56 -6.00
C SER A 101 -8.00 -10.17 -6.66
N ARG A 102 -8.96 -9.27 -6.41
CA ARG A 102 -9.05 -7.96 -7.04
C ARG A 102 -9.08 -6.86 -6.00
N GLY A 103 -7.93 -6.21 -5.81
CA GLY A 103 -7.72 -4.88 -5.24
C GLY A 103 -8.75 -4.34 -4.23
N LEU A 104 -8.92 -3.02 -4.25
CA LEU A 104 -9.93 -2.33 -3.44
C LEU A 104 -11.31 -2.54 -4.08
N LYS A 105 -12.23 -3.19 -3.37
CA LYS A 105 -13.60 -3.46 -3.83
C LYS A 105 -14.63 -2.46 -3.32
N CYS A 106 -14.36 -1.81 -2.20
CA CYS A 106 -15.28 -0.84 -1.63
C CYS A 106 -14.49 0.18 -0.82
N TYR A 107 -14.87 1.45 -0.93
CA TYR A 107 -14.42 2.48 0.00
C TYR A 107 -15.60 3.33 0.44
N GLY A 108 -15.60 3.78 1.69
CA GLY A 108 -16.66 4.62 2.24
C GLY A 108 -16.20 5.41 3.45
N ASP A 109 -16.97 6.42 3.81
CA ASP A 109 -16.71 7.35 4.91
C ASP A 109 -17.44 6.99 6.21
N GLY A 110 -18.43 6.08 6.14
CA GLY A 110 -19.28 5.71 7.26
C GLY A 110 -20.72 6.21 7.13
N GLU A 111 -21.04 6.91 6.05
CA GLU A 111 -22.41 7.25 5.63
C GLU A 111 -22.69 6.67 4.24
N ILE A 112 -21.76 6.88 3.30
CA ILE A 112 -21.84 6.41 1.92
C ILE A 112 -20.61 5.56 1.57
N ALA A 113 -20.81 4.62 0.66
CA ALA A 113 -19.73 3.83 0.10
C ALA A 113 -19.90 3.66 -1.41
N TYR A 114 -18.77 3.56 -2.10
CA TYR A 114 -18.73 3.28 -3.53
C TYR A 114 -18.22 1.86 -3.76
N ARG A 115 -19.00 1.08 -4.51
CA ARG A 115 -18.71 -0.32 -4.84
C ARG A 115 -18.95 -0.58 -6.33
N PRO A 116 -18.05 -1.27 -7.04
CA PRO A 116 -18.32 -1.68 -8.41
C PRO A 116 -19.42 -2.76 -8.42
N ASN A 117 -20.44 -2.57 -9.24
CA ASN A 117 -21.42 -3.60 -9.52
C ASN A 117 -20.77 -4.73 -10.33
N GLU A 118 -20.96 -5.97 -9.92
CA GLU A 118 -20.29 -7.14 -10.52
C GLU A 118 -20.75 -7.42 -11.97
N LYS A 119 -21.91 -6.90 -12.38
CA LYS A 119 -22.46 -7.09 -13.73
C LYS A 119 -22.06 -5.98 -14.70
N THR A 120 -22.11 -4.73 -14.24
CA THR A 120 -21.88 -3.55 -15.10
C THR A 120 -20.47 -2.98 -14.98
N PHE A 121 -19.72 -3.39 -13.95
CA PHE A 121 -18.42 -2.81 -13.55
C PHE A 121 -18.46 -1.30 -13.25
N ALA A 122 -19.65 -0.70 -13.21
CA ALA A 122 -19.85 0.69 -12.84
C ALA A 122 -19.78 0.84 -11.30
N MET A 123 -19.24 1.97 -10.84
CA MET A 123 -19.22 2.30 -9.41
C MET A 123 -20.62 2.77 -8.98
N GLU A 124 -21.23 2.06 -8.04
CA GLU A 124 -22.53 2.38 -7.46
C GLU A 124 -22.37 2.85 -6.02
N GLN A 125 -23.22 3.80 -5.63
CA GLN A 125 -23.32 4.30 -4.27
C GLN A 125 -24.20 3.36 -3.44
N THR A 126 -23.76 3.06 -2.22
CA THR A 126 -24.48 2.25 -1.25
C THR A 126 -24.34 2.83 0.16
N VAL A 127 -25.14 2.33 1.11
CA VAL A 127 -25.13 2.79 2.50
C VAL A 127 -23.91 2.23 3.24
N CYS A 128 -23.23 3.08 3.99
CA CYS A 128 -22.14 2.72 4.90
C CYS A 128 -22.53 3.13 6.33
N PRO A 129 -22.15 2.39 7.40
CA PRO A 129 -21.58 1.05 7.40
C PRO A 129 -22.62 -0.02 6.98
N CYS A 130 -22.20 -0.93 6.11
CA CYS A 130 -23.02 -2.08 5.72
C CYS A 130 -22.69 -3.33 6.55
N HIS A 131 -23.37 -4.45 6.28
CA HIS A 131 -23.16 -5.75 6.95
C HIS A 131 -21.71 -6.30 6.89
N LEU A 132 -20.84 -5.74 6.04
CA LEU A 132 -19.43 -6.13 5.91
C LEU A 132 -18.50 -5.35 6.85
N ALA A 133 -18.97 -4.25 7.45
CA ALA A 133 -18.21 -3.48 8.41
C ALA A 133 -17.85 -4.34 9.64
N GLY A 134 -16.55 -4.41 9.97
CA GLY A 134 -16.05 -5.21 11.09
C GLY A 134 -15.76 -6.69 10.77
N LYS A 135 -16.18 -7.18 9.60
CA LYS A 135 -15.82 -8.51 9.09
C LYS A 135 -14.71 -8.37 8.05
N ASP A 136 -15.10 -8.16 6.80
CA ASP A 136 -14.18 -8.03 5.67
C ASP A 136 -13.80 -6.56 5.39
N CYS A 137 -14.63 -5.61 5.83
CA CYS A 137 -14.39 -4.19 5.68
C CYS A 137 -13.76 -3.61 6.97
N ARG A 138 -12.63 -2.92 6.83
CA ARG A 138 -11.82 -2.40 7.94
C ARG A 138 -11.68 -0.89 7.88
N LYS A 139 -11.67 -0.24 9.06
CA LYS A 139 -11.27 1.17 9.20
C LYS A 139 -9.78 1.28 8.88
N THR A 140 -9.44 2.05 7.86
CA THR A 140 -8.07 2.20 7.39
C THR A 140 -7.71 3.68 7.36
N GLY A 141 -6.68 4.07 8.11
CA GLY A 141 -6.02 5.37 8.00
C GLY A 141 -4.68 5.20 7.30
N ILE A 142 -4.34 6.09 6.36
CA ILE A 142 -3.03 6.12 5.71
C ILE A 142 -2.37 7.45 6.04
N LEU A 143 -1.29 7.44 6.81
CA LEU A 143 -0.53 8.65 7.13
C LEU A 143 0.55 8.88 6.06
N ASN A 144 0.45 10.02 5.37
CA ASN A 144 1.39 10.42 4.33
C ASN A 144 2.40 11.41 4.89
N VAL A 145 3.67 11.04 4.88
CA VAL A 145 4.77 11.87 5.38
C VAL A 145 5.94 11.87 4.42
N ILE A 146 6.75 12.92 4.50
CA ILE A 146 8.04 13.05 3.81
C ILE A 146 9.14 12.88 4.85
N LEU A 147 10.17 12.11 4.49
CA LEU A 147 11.41 11.92 5.23
C LEU A 147 12.52 12.77 4.61
#